data_AF-A0A6G0S9B5-F1
#
_entry.id   AF-A0A6G0S9B5-F1
#
_cell.length_a   1.000
_cell.length_b   1.000
_cell.length_c   1.000
_cell.angle_alpha   90.00
_cell.angle_beta   90.00
_cell.angle_gamma   90.00
#
_symmetry.space_group_name_H-M   'P 1'
#
loop_
_entity.id
_entity.type
_entity.pdbx_description
1 polymer ?
#
loop_
_entity_poly.entity_id
_entity_poly.type
_entity_poly.pdbx_seq_one_letter_code
_entity_poly.pdbx_strand_id
1 'polypeptide(L)'
;MQMWGLVSKLVGVLALLSGTTALNLIGFTGHNLRPYTNTTLPPDRVESSSPIIQGACYSPFHNSEYPLNGGSAAGLDTAMDSDFSIMRNYVSVVRTYYSNFYGYAVTPYAAKYGIKLYLGAFMTDESWYDDQVNAAVAAVKNYPDTIKAILVGNENIYPAGPYSPAEVLRRINVIRARILSETGRTVNIGTVQRHNEWMDSSTRSAMLALADGCDILGVNIYPFFDASYTASNPLAMLNGAWNGMLTVYPSDKVRLTEIGYPTAGSPPSFAPYNVPSIANSIAFYQAFLNWTPDSGGQEVFWFMVFDRRPDDTTMELDLERYFGWYTWNRVAKASGFPNLVTATATSAPTSAPTSAPTTATVTTIAGTSAQVCRVHKVYNK
;
A
#
# COMPACT_ATOMS: atom_id res chain seq x y z
N MET A 1 61.67 -37.58 -18.71
CA MET A 1 61.06 -38.65 -19.52
C MET A 1 59.64 -38.83 -19.01
N GLN A 2 58.64 -38.23 -19.70
CA GLN A 2 57.68 -38.92 -20.61
C GLN A 2 56.85 -40.00 -19.88
N MET A 3 55.52 -40.12 -19.98
CA MET A 3 54.51 -39.56 -20.88
C MET A 3 53.11 -39.88 -20.31
N TRP A 4 52.15 -38.95 -20.44
CA TRP A 4 50.76 -39.07 -20.95
C TRP A 4 49.86 -40.22 -20.42
N GLY A 5 48.58 -40.04 -20.10
CA GLY A 5 47.66 -38.91 -20.17
C GLY A 5 46.22 -39.37 -19.90
N LEU A 6 45.31 -38.44 -19.65
CA LEU A 6 43.90 -38.57 -20.04
C LEU A 6 43.23 -37.19 -19.94
N VAL A 7 42.77 -36.73 -21.09
CA VAL A 7 42.04 -35.49 -21.32
C VAL A 7 40.57 -35.77 -21.01
N SER A 8 39.99 -35.03 -20.06
CA SER A 8 38.54 -34.81 -20.02
C SER A 8 38.29 -33.31 -20.00
N LYS A 9 37.68 -32.85 -21.10
CA LYS A 9 37.13 -31.50 -21.25
C LYS A 9 36.03 -31.30 -20.21
N LEU A 10 36.21 -30.37 -19.28
CA LEU A 10 35.08 -29.72 -18.62
C LEU A 10 34.96 -28.30 -19.19
N VAL A 11 33.92 -28.13 -19.99
CA VAL A 11 33.43 -26.83 -20.45
C VAL A 11 33.10 -26.02 -19.22
N GLY A 12 33.75 -24.87 -19.06
CA GLY A 12 33.37 -23.87 -18.06
C GLY A 12 31.98 -23.37 -18.36
N VAL A 13 31.01 -23.80 -17.57
CA VAL A 13 29.73 -23.10 -17.44
C VAL A 13 29.96 -22.03 -16.38
N LEU A 14 30.37 -20.84 -16.84
CA LEU A 14 30.21 -19.62 -16.06
C LEU A 14 28.70 -19.32 -16.06
N ALA A 15 27.98 -19.95 -15.12
CA ALA A 15 26.62 -19.55 -14.84
C ALA A 15 26.69 -18.14 -14.23
N LEU A 16 26.39 -17.13 -15.06
CA LEU A 16 25.90 -15.86 -14.55
C LEU A 16 24.63 -16.18 -13.75
N LEU A 17 24.79 -16.32 -12.43
CA LEU A 17 23.69 -16.25 -11.49
C LEU A 17 23.21 -14.80 -11.50
N SER A 18 22.30 -14.49 -12.43
CA SER A 18 21.42 -13.34 -12.30
C SER A 18 20.64 -13.57 -11.00
N GLY A 19 21.01 -12.84 -9.95
CA GLY A 19 20.42 -12.94 -8.63
C GLY A 19 18.93 -12.61 -8.67
N THR A 20 18.09 -13.64 -8.71
CA THR A 20 16.70 -13.54 -8.29
C THR A 20 16.70 -13.49 -6.77
N THR A 21 16.60 -12.29 -6.19
CA THR A 21 16.36 -12.12 -4.76
C THR A 21 14.94 -12.60 -4.44
N ALA A 22 14.87 -13.83 -3.95
CA ALA A 22 13.67 -14.42 -3.37
C ALA A 22 13.26 -13.65 -2.09
N LEU A 23 11.94 -13.62 -1.87
CA LEU A 23 11.29 -13.17 -0.64
C LEU A 23 11.95 -13.83 0.58
N ASN A 24 12.39 -13.02 1.55
CA ASN A 24 12.89 -13.49 2.83
C ASN A 24 11.99 -12.97 3.96
N LEU A 25 11.34 -13.91 4.66
CA LEU A 25 10.44 -13.71 5.80
C LEU A 25 11.23 -13.38 7.10
N ILE A 26 11.75 -12.15 7.24
CA ILE A 26 12.49 -11.70 8.45
C ILE A 26 11.86 -10.44 9.09
N GLY A 27 11.49 -10.46 10.38
CA GLY A 27 10.99 -9.30 11.14
C GLY A 27 9.88 -9.43 12.21
N PHE A 28 9.02 -10.46 12.23
CA PHE A 28 7.93 -10.56 13.24
C PHE A 28 8.01 -11.82 14.10
N THR A 29 8.49 -11.69 15.34
CA THR A 29 8.60 -12.82 16.30
C THR A 29 7.51 -12.82 17.38
N GLY A 30 6.48 -11.97 17.29
CA GLY A 30 5.47 -11.76 18.34
C GLY A 30 6.02 -11.19 19.66
N HIS A 31 7.33 -11.28 19.90
CA HIS A 31 8.01 -10.76 21.09
C HIS A 31 8.37 -9.27 21.01
N ASN A 32 8.47 -8.70 19.80
CA ASN A 32 8.77 -7.27 19.59
C ASN A 32 7.55 -6.34 19.74
N LEU A 33 6.36 -6.89 19.99
CA LEU A 33 5.11 -6.12 20.21
C LEU A 33 4.87 -5.83 21.71
N ARG A 34 5.78 -6.30 22.57
CA ARG A 34 5.70 -6.15 24.03
C ARG A 34 5.95 -4.75 24.61
N PRO A 35 6.38 -3.68 23.89
CA PRO A 35 6.45 -2.36 24.52
C PRO A 35 5.17 -1.52 24.37
N TYR A 36 4.15 -1.96 23.64
CA TYR A 36 3.05 -1.07 23.22
C TYR A 36 1.79 -1.12 24.09
N THR A 37 1.63 -2.13 24.95
CA THR A 37 0.56 -2.11 25.95
C THR A 37 0.91 -1.07 27.02
N ASN A 38 0.05 -0.05 27.20
CA ASN A 38 0.19 1.07 28.16
C ASN A 38 1.07 2.26 27.72
N THR A 39 1.35 2.45 26.43
CA THR A 39 1.93 3.72 25.96
C THR A 39 0.87 4.83 26.06
N THR A 40 1.03 5.71 27.05
CA THR A 40 0.26 6.95 27.20
C THR A 40 0.94 8.08 26.44
N LEU A 41 0.16 8.91 25.75
CA LEU A 41 0.70 10.05 25.01
C LEU A 41 1.32 11.10 25.94
N PRO A 42 2.37 11.83 25.48
CA PRO A 42 2.86 13.01 26.17
C PRO A 42 1.78 14.10 26.32
N PRO A 43 1.76 14.85 27.44
CA PRO A 43 0.69 15.82 27.75
C PRO A 43 0.73 17.12 26.93
N ASP A 44 1.73 17.33 26.07
CA ASP A 44 2.03 18.59 25.39
C ASP A 44 1.64 18.65 23.90
N ARG A 45 0.80 17.73 23.41
CA ARG A 45 0.28 17.80 22.03
C ARG A 45 -0.99 18.66 21.92
N VAL A 46 -0.99 19.53 20.91
CA VAL A 46 -1.93 20.66 20.73
C VAL A 46 -3.06 20.36 19.72
N GLU A 47 -3.01 19.23 19.00
CA GLU A 47 -4.04 18.93 17.99
C GLU A 47 -5.22 18.18 18.61
N SER A 48 -6.42 18.77 18.51
CA SER A 48 -7.67 18.13 18.95
C SER A 48 -7.93 16.85 18.16
N SER A 49 -8.36 15.78 18.85
CA SER A 49 -8.84 14.57 18.20
C SER A 49 -9.88 14.91 17.14
N SER A 50 -9.68 14.37 15.93
CA SER A 50 -10.65 14.48 14.84
C SER A 50 -11.25 13.11 14.58
N PRO A 51 -12.57 12.99 14.35
CA PRO A 51 -13.16 11.73 13.90
C PRO A 51 -12.40 11.19 12.69
N ILE A 52 -12.17 9.88 12.66
CA ILE A 52 -11.53 9.25 11.53
C ILE A 52 -12.42 9.38 10.27
N ILE A 53 -11.78 9.56 9.12
CA ILE A 53 -12.44 9.54 7.81
C ILE A 53 -12.06 8.20 7.17
N GLN A 54 -13.04 7.30 7.04
CA GLN A 54 -12.82 5.99 6.45
C GLN A 54 -12.51 6.12 4.95
N GLY A 55 -11.28 5.77 4.58
CA GLY A 55 -10.85 5.49 3.22
C GLY A 55 -10.59 4.00 3.00
N ALA A 56 -10.17 3.59 1.81
CA ALA A 56 -9.83 2.18 1.56
C ALA A 56 -8.60 2.02 0.69
N CYS A 57 -7.90 0.89 0.86
CA CYS A 57 -6.83 0.48 -0.02
C CYS A 57 -7.41 -0.17 -1.28
N TYR A 58 -6.86 0.19 -2.44
CA TYR A 58 -7.30 -0.29 -3.74
C TYR A 58 -6.14 -0.76 -4.61
N SER A 59 -6.35 -1.91 -5.24
CA SER A 59 -5.63 -2.35 -6.43
C SER A 59 -6.60 -3.06 -7.37
N PRO A 60 -6.37 -3.02 -8.70
CA PRO A 60 -7.19 -3.73 -9.67
C PRO A 60 -6.81 -5.21 -9.81
N PHE A 61 -6.03 -5.78 -8.88
CA PHE A 61 -5.46 -7.13 -9.02
C PHE A 61 -6.50 -8.24 -9.09
N HIS A 62 -7.72 -7.95 -8.62
CA HIS A 62 -8.86 -8.85 -8.70
C HIS A 62 -9.42 -9.01 -10.12
N ASN A 63 -9.08 -8.11 -11.04
CA ASN A 63 -9.65 -8.07 -12.38
C ASN A 63 -9.02 -9.11 -13.31
N SER A 64 -9.85 -9.71 -14.16
CA SER A 64 -9.40 -10.59 -15.25
C SER A 64 -8.37 -9.90 -16.14
N GLU A 65 -8.59 -8.60 -16.40
CA GLU A 65 -7.79 -7.74 -17.26
C GLU A 65 -6.44 -7.38 -16.66
N TYR A 66 -6.22 -7.64 -15.36
CA TYR A 66 -4.90 -7.49 -14.76
C TYR A 66 -4.06 -8.76 -15.04
N PRO A 67 -2.94 -8.66 -15.76
CA PRO A 67 -2.18 -9.84 -16.18
C PRO A 67 -1.24 -10.33 -15.06
N LEU A 68 -1.77 -11.08 -14.08
CA LEU A 68 -0.98 -11.63 -12.95
C LEU A 68 0.21 -12.48 -13.41
N ASN A 69 0.00 -13.28 -14.46
CA ASN A 69 0.97 -14.24 -14.99
C ASN A 69 1.52 -13.81 -16.37
N GLY A 70 1.54 -12.50 -16.63
CA GLY A 70 1.85 -11.93 -17.94
C GLY A 70 0.67 -11.94 -18.90
N GLY A 71 0.84 -11.31 -20.06
CA GLY A 71 -0.21 -11.14 -21.07
C GLY A 71 -0.62 -9.67 -21.26
N SER A 72 -1.75 -9.47 -21.92
CA SER A 72 -2.28 -8.13 -22.20
C SER A 72 -3.01 -7.55 -20.99
N ALA A 73 -2.83 -6.25 -20.76
CA ALA A 73 -3.61 -5.46 -19.81
C ALA A 73 -4.79 -4.71 -20.47
N ALA A 74 -5.19 -5.11 -21.69
CA ALA A 74 -6.31 -4.49 -22.39
C ALA A 74 -7.61 -4.60 -21.57
N GLY A 75 -8.35 -3.49 -21.48
CA GLY A 75 -9.59 -3.41 -20.71
C GLY A 75 -9.39 -3.07 -19.23
N LEU A 76 -8.15 -2.97 -18.75
CA LEU A 76 -7.86 -2.63 -17.35
C LEU A 76 -8.36 -1.22 -16.98
N ASP A 77 -8.42 -0.31 -17.95
CA ASP A 77 -9.09 0.99 -17.81
C ASP A 77 -10.56 0.86 -17.43
N THR A 78 -11.32 0.08 -18.20
CA THR A 78 -12.75 -0.16 -17.99
C THR A 78 -13.02 -0.92 -16.70
N ALA A 79 -12.13 -1.85 -16.36
CA ALA A 79 -12.18 -2.58 -15.10
C ALA A 79 -11.98 -1.64 -13.89
N MET A 80 -10.96 -0.78 -13.93
CA MET A 80 -10.76 0.23 -12.90
C MET A 80 -11.92 1.22 -12.81
N ASP A 81 -12.47 1.66 -13.95
CA ASP A 81 -13.64 2.54 -13.97
C ASP A 81 -14.83 1.91 -13.21
N SER A 82 -15.08 0.63 -13.46
CA SER A 82 -16.13 -0.13 -12.77
C SER A 82 -15.87 -0.22 -11.28
N ASP A 83 -14.62 -0.40 -10.86
CA ASP A 83 -14.24 -0.48 -9.44
C ASP A 83 -14.46 0.84 -8.70
N PHE A 84 -14.05 1.97 -9.30
CA PHE A 84 -14.30 3.28 -8.71
C PHE A 84 -15.80 3.63 -8.67
N SER A 85 -16.60 3.13 -9.61
CA SER A 85 -18.06 3.27 -9.58
C SER A 85 -18.71 2.57 -8.39
N ILE A 86 -18.09 1.50 -7.87
CA ILE A 86 -18.52 0.82 -6.64
C ILE A 86 -18.02 1.61 -5.43
N MET A 87 -16.73 1.96 -5.40
CA MET A 87 -16.07 2.60 -4.25
C MET A 87 -16.72 3.93 -3.85
N ARG A 88 -17.27 4.71 -4.80
CA ARG A 88 -17.86 6.03 -4.52
C ARG A 88 -19.04 6.01 -3.55
N ASN A 89 -19.63 4.84 -3.32
CA ASN A 89 -20.74 4.68 -2.37
C ASN A 89 -20.25 4.52 -0.91
N TYR A 90 -18.95 4.28 -0.71
CA TYR A 90 -18.39 3.81 0.55
C TYR A 90 -17.17 4.61 1.03
N VAL A 91 -16.49 5.31 0.14
CA VAL A 91 -15.30 6.10 0.50
C VAL A 91 -15.23 7.38 -0.35
N SER A 92 -14.77 8.46 0.27
CA SER A 92 -14.39 9.71 -0.41
C SER A 92 -12.90 9.78 -0.75
N VAL A 93 -12.11 8.85 -0.21
CA VAL A 93 -10.66 8.79 -0.37
C VAL A 93 -10.18 7.35 -0.49
N VAL A 94 -9.28 7.11 -1.43
CA VAL A 94 -8.67 5.80 -1.69
C VAL A 94 -7.15 5.92 -1.64
N ARG A 95 -6.51 4.91 -1.05
CA ARG A 95 -5.06 4.71 -1.14
C ARG A 95 -4.77 3.68 -2.22
N THR A 96 -3.83 4.00 -3.12
CA THR A 96 -3.31 3.05 -4.11
C THR A 96 -1.86 2.70 -3.83
N TYR A 97 -1.40 1.57 -4.38
CA TYR A 97 -0.01 1.11 -4.28
C TYR A 97 0.85 1.59 -5.44
N TYR A 98 0.21 1.83 -6.58
CA TYR A 98 0.81 2.25 -7.84
C TYR A 98 0.09 3.50 -8.34
N SER A 99 0.82 4.28 -9.15
CA SER A 99 0.30 5.46 -9.83
C SER A 99 -0.32 5.07 -11.17
N ASN A 100 0.22 4.01 -11.78
CA ASN A 100 -0.35 3.34 -12.94
C ASN A 100 -0.17 1.81 -12.83
N PHE A 101 -1.04 1.07 -13.50
CA PHE A 101 -0.95 -0.37 -13.65
C PHE A 101 -0.82 -0.69 -15.14
N TYR A 102 0.31 -1.24 -15.58
CA TYR A 102 0.56 -1.56 -17.00
C TYR A 102 0.29 -0.39 -17.96
N GLY A 103 0.69 0.82 -17.60
CA GLY A 103 0.47 2.04 -18.42
C GLY A 103 -0.90 2.68 -18.25
N TYR A 104 -1.83 2.05 -17.52
CA TYR A 104 -3.13 2.63 -17.20
C TYR A 104 -3.05 3.40 -15.87
N ALA A 105 -3.01 4.73 -15.95
CA ALA A 105 -3.02 5.60 -14.77
C ALA A 105 -4.34 5.48 -13.99
N VAL A 106 -4.28 5.42 -12.67
CA VAL A 106 -5.48 5.23 -11.83
C VAL A 106 -6.27 6.54 -11.59
N THR A 107 -5.58 7.67 -11.65
CA THR A 107 -6.12 9.00 -11.29
C THR A 107 -7.36 9.45 -12.07
N PRO A 108 -7.47 9.24 -13.40
CA PRO A 108 -8.64 9.66 -14.16
C PRO A 108 -9.95 9.04 -13.64
N TYR A 109 -9.92 7.77 -13.22
CA TYR A 109 -11.11 7.08 -12.71
C TYR A 109 -11.51 7.60 -11.33
N ALA A 110 -10.53 7.81 -10.45
CA ALA A 110 -10.78 8.43 -9.15
C ALA A 110 -11.42 9.84 -9.31
N ALA A 111 -10.84 10.66 -10.20
CA ALA A 111 -11.35 12.00 -10.50
C ALA A 111 -12.79 11.96 -11.03
N LYS A 112 -13.09 11.07 -11.99
CA LYS A 112 -14.43 10.89 -12.58
C LYS A 112 -15.50 10.63 -11.52
N TYR A 113 -15.18 9.87 -10.48
CA TYR A 113 -16.11 9.50 -9.42
C TYR A 113 -16.00 10.36 -8.15
N GLY A 114 -15.22 11.45 -8.19
CA GLY A 114 -15.06 12.37 -7.06
C GLY A 114 -14.28 11.80 -5.87
N ILE A 115 -13.55 10.70 -6.06
CA ILE A 115 -12.75 10.05 -5.03
C ILE A 115 -11.35 10.67 -5.02
N LYS A 116 -10.90 11.11 -3.85
CA LYS A 116 -9.55 11.64 -3.64
C LYS A 116 -8.53 10.50 -3.50
N LEU A 117 -7.26 10.78 -3.78
CA LEU A 117 -6.19 9.79 -3.75
C LEU A 117 -5.06 10.12 -2.78
N TYR A 118 -4.72 9.12 -1.98
CA TYR A 118 -3.36 8.90 -1.49
C TYR A 118 -2.68 8.01 -2.54
N LEU A 119 -2.08 8.65 -3.55
CA LEU A 119 -1.57 8.00 -4.75
C LEU A 119 -0.24 7.32 -4.44
N GLY A 120 -0.19 6.00 -4.52
CA GLY A 120 1.07 5.27 -4.39
C GLY A 120 1.98 5.48 -5.60
N ALA A 121 3.26 5.72 -5.38
CA ALA A 121 4.29 5.56 -6.40
C ALA A 121 5.11 4.33 -6.03
N PHE A 122 4.82 3.21 -6.69
CA PHE A 122 5.46 1.94 -6.35
C PHE A 122 6.97 2.04 -6.52
N MET A 123 7.72 1.53 -5.55
CA MET A 123 9.17 1.68 -5.50
C MET A 123 9.88 0.38 -5.87
N THR A 124 10.78 0.45 -6.85
CA THR A 124 11.61 -0.66 -7.34
C THR A 124 12.89 -0.12 -7.97
N ASP A 125 13.89 -0.98 -8.20
CA ASP A 125 15.09 -0.67 -8.99
C ASP A 125 14.93 -1.05 -10.47
N GLU A 126 13.80 -1.65 -10.83
CA GLU A 126 13.47 -1.98 -12.21
C GLU A 126 13.17 -0.71 -13.02
N SER A 127 13.52 -0.71 -14.31
CA SER A 127 13.43 0.47 -15.17
C SER A 127 12.02 1.05 -15.31
N TRP A 128 10.97 0.25 -15.11
CA TRP A 128 9.58 0.73 -15.14
C TRP A 128 9.20 1.58 -13.92
N TYR A 129 10.07 1.72 -12.91
CA TYR A 129 9.87 2.69 -11.83
C TYR A 129 9.60 4.11 -12.39
N ASP A 130 10.28 4.47 -13.48
CA ASP A 130 10.08 5.77 -14.13
C ASP A 130 8.64 5.97 -14.61
N ASP A 131 7.93 4.90 -14.99
CA ASP A 131 6.51 4.99 -15.36
C ASP A 131 5.64 5.35 -14.16
N GLN A 132 5.98 4.85 -12.96
CA GLN A 132 5.28 5.22 -11.72
C GLN A 132 5.50 6.70 -11.41
N VAL A 133 6.74 7.19 -11.52
CA VAL A 133 7.06 8.61 -11.32
C VAL A 133 6.37 9.49 -12.34
N ASN A 134 6.44 9.12 -13.63
CA ASN A 134 5.78 9.82 -14.73
C ASN A 134 4.26 9.95 -14.48
N ALA A 135 3.62 8.85 -14.09
CA ALA A 135 2.19 8.84 -13.79
C ALA A 135 1.85 9.70 -12.56
N ALA A 136 2.67 9.69 -11.51
CA ALA A 136 2.46 10.53 -10.33
C ALA A 136 2.56 12.03 -10.65
N VAL A 137 3.57 12.43 -11.43
CA VAL A 137 3.74 13.83 -11.88
C VAL A 137 2.58 14.25 -12.79
N ALA A 138 2.19 13.40 -13.74
CA ALA A 138 1.05 13.65 -14.61
C ALA A 138 -0.27 13.76 -13.84
N ALA A 139 -0.45 12.96 -12.78
CA ALA A 139 -1.61 13.04 -11.91
C ALA A 139 -1.72 14.40 -11.22
N VAL A 140 -0.63 14.94 -10.65
CA VAL A 140 -0.61 16.29 -10.04
C VAL A 140 -0.83 17.38 -11.08
N LYS A 141 -0.29 17.22 -12.29
CA LYS A 141 -0.44 18.20 -13.37
C LYS A 141 -1.89 18.29 -13.86
N ASN A 142 -2.51 17.14 -14.10
CA ASN A 142 -3.78 17.06 -14.83
C ASN A 142 -5.00 16.93 -13.91
N TYR A 143 -4.83 16.42 -12.68
CA TYR A 143 -5.89 16.19 -11.71
C TYR A 143 -5.50 16.67 -10.30
N PRO A 144 -5.02 17.93 -10.13
CA PRO A 144 -4.50 18.42 -8.85
C PRO A 144 -5.51 18.29 -7.70
N ASP A 145 -6.80 18.53 -7.97
CA ASP A 145 -7.85 18.44 -6.95
C ASP A 145 -8.11 17.01 -6.48
N THR A 146 -7.70 16.00 -7.24
CA THR A 146 -7.87 14.58 -6.89
C THR A 146 -6.78 14.11 -5.94
N ILE A 147 -5.59 14.71 -5.94
CA ILE A 147 -4.44 14.22 -5.19
C ILE A 147 -4.36 14.86 -3.80
N LYS A 148 -4.55 14.05 -2.77
CA LYS A 148 -4.34 14.45 -1.37
C LYS A 148 -2.90 14.25 -0.94
N ALA A 149 -2.28 13.18 -1.44
CA ALA A 149 -0.90 12.83 -1.12
C ALA A 149 -0.28 11.94 -2.20
N ILE A 150 1.04 11.96 -2.30
CA ILE A 150 1.83 10.92 -2.99
C ILE A 150 2.58 10.10 -1.94
N LEU A 151 2.46 8.77 -2.02
CA LEU A 151 3.11 7.83 -1.13
C LEU A 151 4.17 7.04 -1.90
N VAL A 152 5.44 7.40 -1.71
CA VAL A 152 6.59 6.78 -2.39
C VAL A 152 7.00 5.53 -1.64
N GLY A 153 6.73 4.38 -2.23
CA GLY A 153 7.00 3.08 -1.63
C GLY A 153 6.02 2.66 -0.52
N ASN A 154 6.05 1.37 -0.23
CA ASN A 154 5.29 0.69 0.81
C ASN A 154 6.14 -0.44 1.41
N GLU A 155 6.42 -0.37 2.72
CA GLU A 155 7.17 -1.39 3.48
C GLU A 155 8.51 -1.75 2.82
N ASN A 156 9.18 -0.73 2.31
CA ASN A 156 10.38 -0.87 1.51
C ASN A 156 11.67 -0.74 2.33
N ILE A 157 11.57 -0.30 3.59
CA ILE A 157 12.73 -0.16 4.47
C ILE A 157 13.09 -1.50 5.10
N TYR A 158 14.38 -1.80 5.18
CA TYR A 158 14.90 -2.99 5.86
C TYR A 158 14.40 -3.06 7.31
N PRO A 159 14.00 -4.24 7.83
CA PRO A 159 14.12 -5.56 7.21
C PRO A 159 12.95 -5.96 6.29
N ALA A 160 11.89 -5.15 6.20
CA ALA A 160 10.73 -5.44 5.35
C ALA A 160 11.10 -5.40 3.87
N GLY A 161 11.85 -4.38 3.46
CA GLY A 161 12.29 -4.22 2.08
C GLY A 161 13.80 -4.08 1.94
N PRO A 162 14.27 -3.89 0.70
CA PRO A 162 15.71 -3.89 0.42
C PRO A 162 16.37 -2.51 0.60
N TYR A 163 15.62 -1.48 1.00
CA TYR A 163 16.10 -0.10 0.97
C TYR A 163 16.42 0.45 2.37
N SER A 164 17.32 1.43 2.41
CA SER A 164 17.58 2.23 3.61
C SER A 164 16.65 3.45 3.68
N PRO A 165 16.43 4.05 4.88
CA PRO A 165 15.61 5.25 4.99
C PRO A 165 16.13 6.42 4.13
N ALA A 166 17.45 6.54 3.98
CA ALA A 166 18.09 7.57 3.16
C ALA A 166 17.79 7.39 1.65
N GLU A 167 17.73 6.15 1.18
CA GLU A 167 17.39 5.84 -0.21
C GLU A 167 15.92 6.16 -0.53
N VAL A 168 15.01 5.88 0.41
CA VAL A 168 13.60 6.30 0.31
C VAL A 168 13.48 7.82 0.27
N LEU A 169 14.16 8.52 1.18
CA LEU A 169 14.17 9.98 1.22
C LEU A 169 14.70 10.59 -0.09
N ARG A 170 15.75 10.01 -0.67
CA ARG A 170 16.31 10.45 -1.96
C ARG A 170 15.24 10.38 -3.06
N ARG A 171 14.48 9.28 -3.14
CA ARG A 171 13.41 9.11 -4.14
C ARG A 171 12.25 10.07 -3.92
N ILE A 172 11.86 10.31 -2.66
CA ILE A 172 10.87 11.34 -2.31
C ILE A 172 11.33 12.71 -2.82
N ASN A 173 12.58 13.09 -2.57
CA ASN A 173 13.12 14.38 -3.00
C ASN A 173 13.16 14.53 -4.52
N VAL A 174 13.50 13.46 -5.26
CA VAL A 174 13.48 13.45 -6.72
C VAL A 174 12.06 13.69 -7.25
N ILE A 175 11.07 12.94 -6.75
CA ILE A 175 9.67 13.10 -7.19
C ILE A 175 9.15 14.50 -6.83
N ARG A 176 9.41 14.97 -5.60
CA ARG A 176 9.01 16.30 -5.13
C ARG A 176 9.58 17.41 -6.01
N ALA A 177 10.88 17.38 -6.30
CA ALA A 177 11.53 18.37 -7.15
C ALA A 177 10.97 18.36 -8.57
N ARG A 178 10.70 17.18 -9.12
CA ARG A 178 10.13 17.02 -10.46
C ARG A 178 8.70 17.53 -10.56
N ILE A 179 7.86 17.27 -9.55
CA ILE A 179 6.51 17.84 -9.48
C ILE A 179 6.58 19.37 -9.47
N LEU A 180 7.44 19.94 -8.64
CA LEU A 180 7.59 21.39 -8.55
C LEU A 180 8.04 22.00 -9.88
N SER A 181 9.07 21.43 -10.52
CA SER A 181 9.62 21.97 -11.76
C SER A 181 8.68 21.81 -12.96
N GLU A 182 7.97 20.69 -13.09
CA GLU A 182 7.12 20.42 -14.25
C GLU A 182 5.70 20.97 -14.13
N THR A 183 5.22 21.21 -12.89
CA THR A 183 3.83 21.57 -12.65
C THR A 183 3.65 22.90 -11.92
N GLY A 184 4.71 23.44 -11.29
CA GLY A 184 4.63 24.63 -10.44
C GLY A 184 3.85 24.42 -9.13
N ARG A 185 3.47 23.17 -8.80
CA ARG A 185 2.64 22.83 -7.64
C ARG A 185 3.44 22.15 -6.55
N THR A 186 2.95 22.28 -5.33
CA THR A 186 3.34 21.46 -4.19
C THR A 186 2.19 20.51 -3.85
N VAL A 187 2.52 19.32 -3.36
CA VAL A 187 1.58 18.31 -2.89
C VAL A 187 2.22 17.59 -1.72
N ASN A 188 1.42 17.15 -0.74
CA ASN A 188 1.93 16.34 0.35
C ASN A 188 2.58 15.07 -0.21
N ILE A 189 3.81 14.78 0.22
CA ILE A 189 4.51 13.57 -0.20
C ILE A 189 5.17 12.89 1.00
N GLY A 190 5.13 11.57 0.98
CA GLY A 190 5.60 10.74 2.09
C GLY A 190 5.92 9.33 1.66
N THR A 191 6.05 8.44 2.63
CA THR A 191 6.23 7.00 2.41
C THR A 191 5.39 6.21 3.41
N VAL A 192 5.18 4.93 3.12
CA VAL A 192 4.44 4.00 3.97
C VAL A 192 5.36 2.91 4.48
N GLN A 193 5.40 2.68 5.79
CA GLN A 193 6.16 1.59 6.41
C GLN A 193 5.31 0.92 7.50
N ARG A 194 5.71 -0.26 7.99
CA ARG A 194 5.07 -0.82 9.19
C ARG A 194 5.50 0.00 10.40
N HIS A 195 4.70 -0.02 11.45
CA HIS A 195 5.09 0.61 12.72
C HIS A 195 6.43 0.09 13.25
N ASN A 196 6.80 -1.17 12.98
CA ASN A 196 8.09 -1.74 13.37
C ASN A 196 9.29 -0.97 12.80
N GLU A 197 9.32 -0.73 11.49
CA GLU A 197 10.44 0.00 10.87
C GLU A 197 10.47 1.45 11.34
N TRP A 198 9.31 2.10 11.48
CA TRP A 198 9.26 3.44 12.05
C TRP A 198 9.80 3.51 13.48
N MET A 199 9.57 2.48 14.30
CA MET A 199 9.94 2.48 15.71
C MET A 199 11.30 1.86 16.01
N ASP A 200 11.97 1.27 15.01
CA ASP A 200 13.29 0.64 15.18
C ASP A 200 14.33 1.63 15.73
N SER A 201 14.83 1.35 16.93
CA SER A 201 15.85 2.16 17.59
C SER A 201 17.19 2.11 16.87
N SER A 202 17.51 1.02 16.16
CA SER A 202 18.80 0.85 15.48
C SER A 202 18.97 1.78 14.28
N THR A 203 17.86 2.23 13.68
CA THR A 203 17.81 3.13 12.53
C THR A 203 17.23 4.50 12.86
N ARG A 204 17.02 4.83 14.15
CA ARG A 204 16.30 6.02 14.63
C ARG A 204 16.72 7.33 13.96
N SER A 205 18.02 7.62 13.91
CA SER A 205 18.51 8.88 13.31
C SER A 205 18.16 8.98 11.82
N ALA A 206 18.23 7.87 11.08
CA ALA A 206 17.88 7.83 9.66
C ALA A 206 16.35 7.91 9.44
N MET A 207 15.56 7.29 10.33
CA MET A 207 14.10 7.38 10.29
C MET A 207 13.59 8.78 10.64
N LEU A 208 14.23 9.48 11.58
CA LEU A 208 13.95 10.89 11.87
C LEU A 208 14.27 11.78 10.66
N ALA A 209 15.42 11.61 10.03
CA ALA A 209 15.78 12.36 8.82
C ALA A 209 14.79 12.11 7.66
N LEU A 210 14.34 10.87 7.49
CA LEU A 210 13.27 10.53 6.54
C LEU A 210 11.95 11.23 6.91
N ALA A 211 11.55 11.20 8.18
CA ALA A 211 10.32 11.84 8.65
C ALA A 211 10.33 13.37 8.49
N ASP A 212 11.49 14.00 8.70
CA ASP A 212 11.69 15.44 8.47
C ASP A 212 11.47 15.79 6.99
N GLY A 213 11.95 14.94 6.09
CA GLY A 213 11.78 15.09 4.65
C GLY A 213 10.41 14.65 4.11
N CYS A 214 9.48 14.21 4.94
CA CYS A 214 8.11 13.82 4.55
C CYS A 214 7.07 14.81 5.08
N ASP A 215 6.00 15.00 4.31
CA ASP A 215 4.80 15.73 4.74
C ASP A 215 3.79 14.76 5.38
N ILE A 216 3.83 13.48 4.98
CA ILE A 216 2.99 12.40 5.52
C ILE A 216 3.85 11.19 5.88
N LEU A 217 3.59 10.61 7.04
CA LEU A 217 4.19 9.36 7.52
C LEU A 217 3.11 8.28 7.51
N GLY A 218 3.05 7.50 6.44
CA GLY A 218 2.13 6.38 6.36
C GLY A 218 2.58 5.23 7.25
N VAL A 219 1.68 4.73 8.09
CA VAL A 219 1.95 3.59 8.96
C VAL A 219 0.93 2.48 8.74
N ASN A 220 1.43 1.28 8.45
CA ASN A 220 0.63 0.05 8.37
C ASN A 220 0.60 -0.63 9.75
N ILE A 221 -0.60 -0.88 10.28
CA ILE A 221 -0.81 -1.49 11.60
C ILE A 221 -1.91 -2.54 11.50
N TYR A 222 -1.54 -3.80 11.76
CA TYR A 222 -2.46 -4.94 11.69
C TYR A 222 -2.49 -5.70 13.02
N PRO A 223 -3.48 -5.40 13.90
CA PRO A 223 -3.72 -6.20 15.09
C PRO A 223 -3.95 -7.69 14.76
N PHE A 224 -4.50 -8.02 13.59
CA PHE A 224 -4.72 -9.40 13.15
C PHE A 224 -3.44 -10.26 13.13
N PHE A 225 -2.26 -9.69 12.90
CA PHE A 225 -1.01 -10.46 12.88
C PHE A 225 -0.31 -10.51 14.25
N ASP A 226 -0.88 -9.90 15.28
CA ASP A 226 -0.35 -9.91 16.64
C ASP A 226 -0.95 -11.09 17.43
N ALA A 227 -0.11 -11.98 17.93
CA ALA A 227 -0.52 -13.12 18.75
C ALA A 227 -1.21 -12.73 20.07
N SER A 228 -1.06 -11.48 20.52
CA SER A 228 -1.70 -10.91 21.70
C SER A 228 -3.09 -10.31 21.43
N TYR A 229 -3.56 -10.32 20.17
CA TYR A 229 -4.90 -9.87 19.82
C TYR A 229 -5.97 -10.60 20.63
N THR A 230 -6.97 -9.85 21.11
CA THR A 230 -8.16 -10.41 21.75
C THR A 230 -9.40 -9.74 21.22
N ALA A 231 -10.47 -10.50 20.97
CA ALA A 231 -11.74 -9.94 20.52
C ALA A 231 -12.42 -9.05 21.56
N SER A 232 -12.08 -9.20 22.85
CA SER A 232 -12.57 -8.34 23.94
C SER A 232 -11.88 -6.98 23.98
N ASN A 233 -10.68 -6.84 23.39
CA ASN A 233 -9.98 -5.57 23.27
C ASN A 233 -9.29 -5.45 21.89
N PRO A 234 -10.08 -5.37 20.81
CA PRO A 234 -9.59 -5.56 19.45
C PRO A 234 -8.64 -4.45 18.97
N LEU A 235 -8.70 -3.26 19.57
CA LEU A 235 -7.89 -2.10 19.20
C LEU A 235 -6.67 -1.87 20.12
N ALA A 236 -6.41 -2.75 21.09
CA ALA A 236 -5.31 -2.57 22.05
C ALA A 236 -3.95 -2.37 21.35
N MET A 237 -3.64 -3.26 20.40
CA MET A 237 -2.40 -3.22 19.63
C MET A 237 -2.33 -1.96 18.76
N LEU A 238 -3.44 -1.59 18.10
CA LEU A 238 -3.52 -0.37 17.30
C LEU A 238 -3.20 0.86 18.14
N ASN A 239 -3.86 1.01 19.29
CA ASN A 239 -3.64 2.14 20.20
C ASN A 239 -2.20 2.20 20.69
N GLY A 240 -1.64 1.05 21.07
CA GLY A 240 -0.25 0.97 21.53
C GLY A 240 0.75 1.39 20.44
N ALA A 241 0.64 0.81 19.25
CA ALA A 241 1.53 1.15 18.13
C ALA A 241 1.36 2.60 17.67
N TRP A 242 0.12 3.09 17.60
CA TRP A 242 -0.18 4.47 17.26
C TRP A 242 0.41 5.45 18.28
N ASN A 243 0.18 5.22 19.57
CA ASN A 243 0.73 6.08 20.61
C ASN A 243 2.26 6.03 20.64
N GLY A 244 2.85 4.85 20.41
CA GLY A 244 4.29 4.68 20.22
C GLY A 244 4.82 5.58 19.11
N MET A 245 4.20 5.55 17.93
CA MET A 245 4.53 6.44 16.82
C MET A 245 4.49 7.91 17.24
N LEU A 246 3.44 8.32 17.94
CA LEU A 246 3.24 9.71 18.35
C LEU A 246 4.21 10.22 19.43
N THR A 247 4.91 9.31 20.12
CA THR A 247 6.00 9.69 21.04
C THR A 247 7.28 10.12 20.31
N VAL A 248 7.44 9.73 19.05
CA VAL A 248 8.65 10.00 18.25
C VAL A 248 8.36 10.96 17.09
N TYR A 249 7.20 10.83 16.45
CA TYR A 249 6.89 11.51 15.19
C TYR A 249 5.73 12.50 15.31
N PRO A 250 5.71 13.61 14.55
CA PRO A 250 4.63 14.61 14.58
C PRO A 250 3.27 14.02 14.18
N SER A 251 2.24 14.20 15.01
CA SER A 251 0.90 13.61 14.85
C SER A 251 0.14 14.15 13.65
N ASP A 252 0.41 15.37 13.24
CA ASP A 252 -0.12 15.99 12.02
C ASP A 252 0.33 15.25 10.76
N LYS A 253 1.54 14.66 10.76
CA LYS A 253 2.09 13.89 9.64
C LYS A 253 1.66 12.42 9.63
N VAL A 254 1.45 11.78 10.79
CA VAL A 254 1.18 10.33 10.86
C VAL A 254 -0.22 10.00 10.31
N ARG A 255 -0.31 9.00 9.42
CA ARG A 255 -1.57 8.50 8.83
C ARG A 255 -1.62 6.97 8.85
N LEU A 256 -2.72 6.39 9.33
CA LEU A 256 -2.93 4.94 9.32
C LEU A 256 -3.29 4.47 7.90
N THR A 257 -2.30 3.93 7.19
CA THR A 257 -2.40 3.62 5.76
C THR A 257 -2.80 2.20 5.42
N GLU A 258 -2.75 1.29 6.40
CA GLU A 258 -3.38 -0.02 6.31
C GLU A 258 -3.80 -0.52 7.69
N ILE A 259 -5.01 -1.06 7.73
CA ILE A 259 -5.55 -1.87 8.80
C ILE A 259 -6.62 -2.80 8.23
N GLY A 260 -6.72 -4.04 8.70
CA GLY A 260 -7.74 -4.95 8.20
C GLY A 260 -7.78 -6.27 8.95
N TYR A 261 -8.81 -7.05 8.64
CA TYR A 261 -9.03 -8.38 9.21
C TYR A 261 -9.62 -9.30 8.12
N PRO A 262 -9.00 -10.44 7.78
CA PRO A 262 -9.44 -11.29 6.68
C PRO A 262 -10.77 -11.98 7.01
N THR A 263 -11.61 -12.18 5.99
CA THR A 263 -12.94 -12.79 6.14
C THR A 263 -12.94 -14.30 5.97
N ALA A 264 -11.84 -14.90 5.52
CA ALA A 264 -11.70 -16.33 5.29
C ALA A 264 -10.21 -16.74 5.22
N GLY A 265 -9.97 -18.04 5.07
CA GLY A 265 -8.65 -18.65 5.03
C GLY A 265 -8.16 -19.11 6.40
N SER A 266 -6.99 -19.76 6.41
CA SER A 266 -6.40 -20.27 7.65
C SER A 266 -5.73 -19.16 8.48
N PRO A 267 -5.84 -19.17 9.82
CA PRO A 267 -5.04 -18.28 10.66
C PRO A 267 -3.54 -18.56 10.47
N PRO A 268 -2.67 -17.55 10.61
CA PRO A 268 -1.23 -17.75 10.51
C PRO A 268 -0.71 -18.55 11.71
N SER A 269 0.36 -19.34 11.50
CA SER A 269 0.93 -20.21 12.55
C SER A 269 1.43 -19.45 13.79
N PHE A 270 1.86 -18.19 13.60
CA PHE A 270 2.35 -17.33 14.68
C PHE A 270 1.22 -16.58 15.44
N ALA A 271 -0.01 -16.60 14.93
CA ALA A 271 -1.19 -16.05 15.63
C ALA A 271 -2.42 -16.96 15.42
N PRO A 272 -2.36 -18.22 15.90
CA PRO A 272 -3.32 -19.26 15.55
C PRO A 272 -4.75 -19.00 16.07
N TYR A 273 -4.90 -18.12 17.06
CA TYR A 273 -6.19 -17.75 17.65
C TYR A 273 -6.86 -16.55 16.95
N ASN A 274 -6.18 -15.92 16.00
CA ASN A 274 -6.72 -14.82 15.22
C ASN A 274 -7.42 -15.42 13.99
N VAL A 275 -8.67 -15.85 14.18
CA VAL A 275 -9.40 -16.66 13.18
C VAL A 275 -10.04 -15.77 12.10
N PRO A 276 -9.65 -15.91 10.82
CA PRO A 276 -10.35 -15.25 9.71
C PRO A 276 -11.81 -15.71 9.61
N SER A 277 -12.75 -14.76 9.60
CA SER A 277 -14.16 -15.04 9.31
C SER A 277 -14.90 -13.74 8.99
N ILE A 278 -16.00 -13.83 8.25
CA ILE A 278 -16.90 -12.69 7.99
C ILE A 278 -17.30 -12.03 9.33
N ALA A 279 -17.72 -12.83 10.32
CA ALA A 279 -18.17 -12.32 11.61
C ALA A 279 -17.06 -11.57 12.37
N ASN A 280 -15.85 -12.13 12.43
CA ASN A 280 -14.72 -11.48 13.12
C ASN A 280 -14.25 -10.22 12.38
N SER A 281 -14.25 -10.25 11.05
CA SER A 281 -13.88 -9.09 10.24
C SER A 281 -14.86 -7.93 10.41
N ILE A 282 -16.16 -8.22 10.42
CA ILE A 282 -17.20 -7.22 10.72
C ILE A 282 -17.05 -6.69 12.15
N ALA A 283 -16.87 -7.55 13.14
CA ALA A 283 -16.69 -7.12 14.53
C ALA A 283 -15.47 -6.20 14.69
N PHE A 284 -14.35 -6.55 14.06
CA PHE A 284 -13.15 -5.73 14.07
C PHE A 284 -13.33 -4.41 13.30
N TYR A 285 -14.01 -4.43 12.14
CA TYR A 285 -14.33 -3.23 11.37
C TYR A 285 -15.22 -2.26 12.16
N GLN A 286 -16.24 -2.76 12.85
CA GLN A 286 -17.09 -1.92 13.70
C GLN A 286 -16.31 -1.34 14.89
N ALA A 287 -15.41 -2.11 15.50
CA ALA A 287 -14.51 -1.56 16.51
C ALA A 287 -13.64 -0.44 15.91
N PHE A 288 -13.01 -0.69 14.76
CA PHE A 288 -12.16 0.27 14.06
C PHE A 288 -12.89 1.55 13.67
N LEU A 289 -14.14 1.49 13.21
CA LEU A 289 -14.94 2.69 12.91
C LEU A 289 -15.20 3.57 14.15
N ASN A 290 -15.16 2.97 15.34
CA ASN A 290 -15.27 3.68 16.61
C ASN A 290 -13.90 4.08 17.19
N TRP A 291 -12.81 3.90 16.44
CA TRP A 291 -11.48 4.28 16.89
C TRP A 291 -11.34 5.81 16.93
N THR A 292 -11.06 6.33 18.12
CA THR A 292 -10.88 7.75 18.39
C THR A 292 -9.48 7.99 18.97
N PRO A 293 -8.43 8.15 18.14
CA PRO A 293 -7.11 8.48 18.66
C PRO A 293 -7.12 9.89 19.27
N ASP A 294 -6.41 10.08 20.39
CA ASP A 294 -6.36 11.38 21.09
C ASP A 294 -5.66 12.46 20.25
N SER A 295 -4.74 12.07 19.35
CA SER A 295 -4.06 12.98 18.42
C SER A 295 -3.72 12.26 17.11
N GLY A 296 -3.52 13.04 16.04
CA GLY A 296 -3.43 12.52 14.69
C GLY A 296 -4.80 12.02 14.22
N GLY A 297 -4.82 10.95 13.43
CA GLY A 297 -6.05 10.47 12.78
C GLY A 297 -6.27 11.18 11.45
N GLN A 298 -7.52 11.48 11.09
CA GLN A 298 -7.99 11.91 9.76
C GLN A 298 -8.28 10.74 8.81
N GLU A 299 -7.87 10.80 7.54
CA GLU A 299 -8.07 9.71 6.60
C GLU A 299 -7.29 8.46 7.02
N VAL A 300 -8.03 7.37 7.24
CA VAL A 300 -7.52 6.06 7.64
C VAL A 300 -7.97 5.01 6.64
N PHE A 301 -7.15 4.00 6.35
CA PHE A 301 -7.37 3.14 5.20
C PHE A 301 -7.58 1.68 5.59
N TRP A 302 -8.81 1.19 5.39
CA TRP A 302 -9.09 -0.24 5.49
C TRP A 302 -8.44 -0.99 4.32
N PHE A 303 -7.74 -2.07 4.64
CA PHE A 303 -7.24 -3.04 3.68
C PHE A 303 -8.22 -4.21 3.61
N MET A 304 -8.99 -4.37 2.53
CA MET A 304 -9.04 -3.56 1.30
C MET A 304 -10.43 -3.63 0.64
N VAL A 305 -10.63 -3.02 -0.53
CA VAL A 305 -11.95 -3.02 -1.19
C VAL A 305 -12.33 -4.39 -1.76
N PHE A 306 -11.45 -5.02 -2.52
CA PHE A 306 -11.73 -6.28 -3.22
C PHE A 306 -10.78 -7.38 -2.78
N ASP A 307 -11.30 -8.59 -2.67
CA ASP A 307 -10.49 -9.80 -2.54
C ASP A 307 -9.61 -10.01 -3.76
N ARG A 308 -8.53 -10.76 -3.56
CA ARG A 308 -7.67 -11.20 -4.66
C ARG A 308 -8.33 -12.36 -5.38
N ARG A 309 -7.96 -12.56 -6.65
CA ARG A 309 -8.49 -13.68 -7.43
C ARG A 309 -8.07 -15.03 -6.84
N PRO A 310 -8.84 -16.11 -7.05
CA PRO A 310 -8.47 -17.45 -6.62
C PRO A 310 -7.19 -17.99 -7.28
N ASP A 311 -6.90 -17.55 -8.51
CA ASP A 311 -5.70 -17.91 -9.27
C ASP A 311 -4.47 -17.07 -8.90
N ASP A 312 -4.61 -16.16 -7.94
CA ASP A 312 -3.52 -15.35 -7.44
C ASP A 312 -2.67 -16.13 -6.43
N THR A 313 -1.52 -16.60 -6.91
CA THR A 313 -0.52 -17.34 -6.13
C THR A 313 0.64 -16.45 -5.68
N THR A 314 0.55 -15.13 -5.79
CA THR A 314 1.65 -14.25 -5.38
C THR A 314 1.72 -14.05 -3.87
N MET A 315 0.74 -14.54 -3.12
CA MET A 315 0.68 -14.45 -1.66
C MET A 315 0.92 -15.82 -1.04
N GLU A 316 1.81 -15.88 -0.05
CA GLU A 316 2.16 -17.14 0.63
C GLU A 316 1.08 -17.62 1.59
N LEU A 317 0.43 -16.69 2.30
CA LEU A 317 -0.64 -17.01 3.24
C LEU A 317 -1.99 -16.97 2.51
N ASP A 318 -2.75 -18.06 2.63
CA ASP A 318 -4.09 -18.20 2.02
C ASP A 318 -5.05 -17.06 2.43
N LEU A 319 -4.99 -16.62 3.69
CA LEU A 319 -5.80 -15.52 4.22
C LEU A 319 -5.66 -14.20 3.44
N GLU A 320 -4.53 -13.97 2.75
CA GLU A 320 -4.25 -12.72 2.02
C GLU A 320 -5.20 -12.50 0.84
N ARG A 321 -5.88 -13.55 0.37
CA ARG A 321 -6.91 -13.41 -0.65
C ARG A 321 -8.19 -12.77 -0.15
N TYR A 322 -8.42 -12.74 1.17
CA TYR A 322 -9.75 -12.53 1.74
C TYR A 322 -9.94 -11.25 2.59
N PHE A 323 -9.12 -10.21 2.37
CA PHE A 323 -9.23 -8.93 3.10
C PHE A 323 -10.29 -7.96 2.54
N GLY A 324 -10.85 -8.25 1.37
CA GLY A 324 -11.81 -7.39 0.68
C GLY A 324 -13.12 -7.20 1.44
N TRP A 325 -13.76 -6.05 1.26
CA TRP A 325 -15.20 -5.89 1.51
C TRP A 325 -16.06 -6.64 0.47
N TYR A 326 -15.54 -6.72 -0.75
CA TYR A 326 -16.09 -7.45 -1.86
C TYR A 326 -15.25 -8.68 -2.17
N THR A 327 -15.88 -9.73 -2.70
CA THR A 327 -15.17 -10.82 -3.36
C THR A 327 -14.44 -10.30 -4.61
N TRP A 328 -13.55 -11.11 -5.15
CA TRP A 328 -12.77 -10.77 -6.34
C TRP A 328 -13.64 -10.48 -7.57
N ASN A 329 -14.86 -11.01 -7.62
CA ASN A 329 -15.82 -10.77 -8.71
C ASN A 329 -16.90 -9.73 -8.33
N ARG A 330 -16.57 -8.80 -7.42
CA ARG A 330 -17.42 -7.66 -7.05
C ARG A 330 -18.75 -8.05 -6.39
N VAL A 331 -18.80 -9.18 -5.68
CA VAL A 331 -19.96 -9.55 -4.85
C VAL A 331 -19.73 -9.06 -3.42
N ALA A 332 -20.68 -8.29 -2.88
CA ALA A 332 -20.60 -7.83 -1.49
C ALA A 332 -20.59 -9.03 -0.53
N LYS A 333 -19.67 -9.03 0.44
CA LYS A 333 -19.51 -10.16 1.36
C LYS A 333 -20.57 -10.23 2.46
N ALA A 334 -21.05 -9.08 2.91
CA ALA A 334 -22.10 -8.98 3.92
C ALA A 334 -22.82 -7.64 3.82
N SER A 335 -24.08 -7.61 4.28
CA SER A 335 -24.83 -6.37 4.41
C SER A 335 -24.19 -5.46 5.47
N GLY A 336 -24.02 -4.18 5.16
CA GLY A 336 -23.38 -3.22 6.06
C GLY A 336 -21.86 -3.40 6.20
N PHE A 337 -21.22 -4.13 5.28
CA PHE A 337 -19.77 -4.30 5.25
C PHE A 337 -19.28 -4.06 3.81
N PRO A 338 -18.88 -2.82 3.48
CA PRO A 338 -18.66 -1.68 4.37
C PRO A 338 -19.94 -0.85 4.60
N ASN A 339 -19.87 0.09 5.55
CA ASN A 339 -20.92 1.07 5.77
C ASN A 339 -21.00 2.03 4.57
N LEU A 340 -22.21 2.37 4.12
CA LEU A 340 -22.42 3.42 3.11
C LEU A 340 -21.97 4.78 3.69
N VAL A 341 -21.31 5.59 2.87
CA VAL A 341 -21.11 7.00 3.20
C VAL A 341 -22.43 7.71 2.90
N THR A 342 -23.11 8.25 3.91
CA THR A 342 -24.20 9.19 3.69
C THR A 342 -23.60 10.38 2.94
N ALA A 343 -23.96 10.53 1.66
CA ALA A 343 -23.34 11.49 0.76
C ALA A 343 -23.40 12.90 1.36
N THR A 344 -22.27 13.40 1.85
CA THR A 344 -22.08 14.85 1.95
C THR A 344 -21.99 15.35 0.51
N ALA A 345 -22.95 16.18 0.10
CA ALA A 345 -23.09 16.68 -1.27
C ALA A 345 -21.73 17.13 -1.82
N THR A 346 -21.16 16.33 -2.73
CA THR A 346 -19.92 16.68 -3.42
C THR A 346 -20.28 17.60 -4.58
N SER A 347 -19.50 18.68 -4.75
CA SER A 347 -19.60 19.57 -5.89
C SER A 347 -19.52 18.80 -7.21
N ALA A 348 -20.21 19.33 -8.24
CA ALA A 348 -20.34 18.70 -9.55
C ALA A 348 -18.98 18.25 -10.13
N PRO A 349 -18.94 17.11 -10.87
CA PRO A 349 -17.71 16.58 -11.43
C PRO A 349 -17.03 17.62 -12.33
N THR A 350 -15.76 17.91 -12.06
CA THR A 350 -14.93 18.71 -12.97
C THR A 350 -14.76 17.92 -14.27
N SER A 351 -15.25 18.47 -15.38
CA SER A 351 -15.02 17.93 -16.71
C SER A 351 -13.52 17.81 -16.97
N ALA A 352 -13.04 16.61 -17.29
CA ALA A 352 -11.67 16.38 -17.71
C ALA A 352 -11.33 17.28 -18.91
N PRO A 353 -10.12 17.87 -18.99
CA PRO A 353 -9.70 18.58 -20.19
C PRO A 353 -9.74 17.63 -21.39
N THR A 354 -10.41 18.03 -22.46
CA THR A 354 -10.44 17.28 -23.72
C THR A 354 -9.01 17.16 -24.25
N SER A 355 -8.43 15.97 -24.20
CA SER A 355 -7.17 15.66 -24.88
C SER A 355 -7.38 15.83 -26.39
N ALA A 356 -6.50 16.58 -27.06
CA ALA A 356 -6.41 16.56 -28.52
C ALA A 356 -6.11 15.12 -29.00
N PRO A 357 -6.62 14.70 -30.17
CA PRO A 357 -6.39 13.36 -30.68
C PRO A 357 -4.91 13.18 -31.01
N THR A 358 -4.20 12.42 -30.17
CA THR A 358 -2.84 11.97 -30.48
C THR A 358 -2.96 10.71 -31.32
N THR A 359 -2.59 10.79 -32.61
CA THR A 359 -2.41 9.64 -33.48
C THR A 359 -1.31 8.76 -32.87
N ALA A 360 -1.71 7.66 -32.22
CA ALA A 360 -0.78 6.67 -31.72
C ALA A 360 -0.25 5.84 -32.90
N THR A 361 0.99 6.10 -33.31
CA THR A 361 1.74 5.19 -34.18
C THR A 361 2.05 3.94 -33.36
N VAL A 362 1.41 2.82 -33.73
CA VAL A 362 1.71 1.50 -33.17
C VAL A 362 3.08 1.07 -33.67
N THR A 363 4.12 1.28 -32.86
CA THR A 363 5.40 0.60 -33.05
C THR A 363 5.36 -0.69 -32.25
N THR A 364 5.35 -1.83 -32.95
CA THR A 364 5.53 -3.16 -32.36
C THR A 364 6.92 -3.26 -31.74
N ILE A 365 7.02 -3.11 -30.42
CA ILE A 365 8.23 -3.45 -29.67
C ILE A 365 8.10 -4.90 -29.20
N ALA A 366 9.03 -5.73 -29.64
CA ALA A 366 9.19 -7.09 -29.18
C ALA A 366 9.67 -7.13 -27.71
N GLY A 367 8.96 -7.88 -26.87
CA GLY A 367 9.44 -8.47 -25.62
C GLY A 367 10.11 -7.54 -24.62
N THR A 368 9.32 -6.77 -23.86
CA THR A 368 9.77 -6.20 -22.58
C THR A 368 9.46 -7.17 -21.44
N SER A 369 10.40 -7.35 -20.52
CA SER A 369 10.25 -8.15 -19.31
C SER A 369 8.95 -7.81 -18.59
N ALA A 370 8.12 -8.83 -18.31
CA ALA A 370 6.84 -8.69 -17.65
C ALA A 370 6.98 -7.95 -16.31
N GLN A 371 6.15 -6.92 -16.07
CA GLN A 371 5.93 -6.41 -14.70
C GLN A 371 5.42 -7.58 -13.86
N VAL A 372 6.21 -8.07 -12.92
CA VAL A 372 5.71 -9.06 -11.95
C VAL A 372 5.01 -8.30 -10.83
N CYS A 373 3.77 -8.69 -10.54
CA CYS A 373 2.97 -8.19 -9.42
C CYS A 373 3.77 -8.30 -8.11
N ARG A 374 3.92 -7.20 -7.36
CA ARG A 374 4.65 -7.18 -6.08
C ARG A 374 3.99 -6.26 -5.05
N VAL A 375 2.74 -6.51 -4.65
CA VAL A 375 2.30 -6.04 -3.32
C VAL A 375 2.72 -7.11 -2.33
N HIS A 376 3.98 -7.03 -1.91
CA HIS A 376 4.54 -7.94 -0.91
C HIS A 376 4.32 -7.34 0.46
N LYS A 377 3.62 -8.09 1.32
CA LYS A 377 3.72 -7.91 2.75
C LYS A 377 4.71 -8.95 3.25
N VAL A 378 5.78 -8.51 3.89
CA VAL A 378 6.80 -9.41 4.43
C VAL A 378 6.33 -9.87 5.80
N TYR A 379 5.99 -11.15 5.90
CA TYR A 379 5.63 -11.80 7.17
C TYR A 379 6.76 -12.70 7.63
N ASN A 380 6.74 -13.16 8.88
CA ASN A 380 7.71 -14.13 9.39
C ASN A 380 7.08 -15.50 9.65
N LYS A 381 7.90 -16.55 9.55
CA LYS A 381 7.61 -17.86 10.15
C LYS A 381 8.08 -17.90 11.59
#